data_AF-A0A2K2DIC9-F1
#
_entry.id   AF-A0A2K2DIC9-F1
#
_cell.length_a   1.000
_cell.length_b   1.000
_cell.length_c   1.000
_cell.angle_alpha   90.00
_cell.angle_beta   90.00
_cell.angle_gamma   90.00
#
_symmetry.space_group_name_H-M   'P 1'
#
loop_
_entity.id
_entity.type
_entity.pdbx_description
1 polymer ?
#
loop_
_entity_poly.entity_id
_entity_poly.type
_entity_poly.pdbx_seq_one_letter_code
_entity_poly.pdbx_strand_id
1 'polypeptide(L)'
;MDDGTELRFDHGAPYFTVSSDEVARVVSGWEARGLVAEWKAMFACFDREAGKFRDFDKEGTTKKYVGVPGMNSICKSLCLEDGVVARFGVTVGKMDWLQNGSSWSLTSLDGKDLGNFDYVVATDKNVASHKFSGLTGRPPPLDLSVFPNLSTMFQDIPVRPCFALMLAFSEPLAMVPVQGFSFYNSDSLSWAFCDSSKPGRVCLPPNSQSWVLRSTAEYASKG
;
A
#
# COMPACT_ATOMS: atom_id res chain seq x y z
N MET A 1 1.32 -21.56 22.74
CA MET A 1 0.26 -22.28 22.01
C MET A 1 -0.06 -21.40 20.83
N ASP A 2 0.39 -21.81 19.65
CA ASP A 2 0.04 -21.18 18.38
C ASP A 2 -1.38 -21.65 18.09
N ASP A 3 -2.39 -20.81 18.32
CA ASP A 3 -3.81 -21.18 18.19
C ASP A 3 -4.25 -21.29 16.72
N GLY A 4 -3.31 -21.20 15.78
CA GLY A 4 -3.55 -21.29 14.35
C GLY A 4 -4.26 -20.05 13.77
N THR A 5 -4.42 -18.99 14.56
CA THR A 5 -5.10 -17.79 14.11
C THR A 5 -4.15 -16.81 13.44
N GLU A 6 -4.13 -16.84 12.11
CA GLU A 6 -3.35 -15.87 11.32
C GLU A 6 -4.03 -14.48 11.37
N LEU A 7 -3.46 -13.55 12.13
CA LEU A 7 -3.87 -12.14 12.10
C LEU A 7 -3.45 -11.49 10.77
N ARG A 8 -4.38 -10.76 10.16
CA ARG A 8 -4.16 -10.05 8.89
C ARG A 8 -4.40 -8.55 9.05
N PHE A 9 -3.52 -7.77 8.43
CA PHE A 9 -3.55 -6.31 8.49
C PHE A 9 -3.22 -5.69 7.13
N ASP A 10 -4.13 -4.88 6.59
CA ASP A 10 -3.83 -4.00 5.45
C ASP A 10 -3.05 -2.75 5.93
N HIS A 11 -1.74 -2.90 6.16
CA HIS A 11 -0.88 -1.84 6.71
C HIS A 11 -0.44 -0.77 5.69
N GLY A 12 -0.75 -0.97 4.41
CA GLY A 12 -0.47 -0.03 3.32
C GLY A 12 -1.64 0.93 3.06
N ALA A 13 -2.25 0.80 1.88
CA ALA A 13 -3.46 1.55 1.54
C ALA A 13 -4.65 0.99 2.34
N PRO A 14 -5.33 1.80 3.18
CA PRO A 14 -6.44 1.31 4.00
C PRO A 14 -7.71 1.05 3.18
N TYR A 15 -7.96 1.91 2.20
CA TYR A 15 -9.04 1.84 1.21
C TYR A 15 -8.66 2.74 0.03
N PHE A 16 -9.42 2.67 -1.05
CA PHE A 16 -9.35 3.65 -2.14
C PHE A 16 -10.74 4.20 -2.46
N THR A 17 -10.78 5.36 -3.11
CA THR A 17 -12.01 5.98 -3.61
C THR A 17 -11.90 6.12 -5.12
N VAL A 18 -13.04 6.27 -5.79
CA VAL A 18 -13.09 6.37 -7.24
C VAL A 18 -13.81 7.65 -7.62
N SER A 19 -13.12 8.50 -8.39
CA SER A 19 -13.65 9.76 -8.90
C SER A 19 -13.64 9.87 -10.43
N SER A 20 -12.98 8.93 -11.11
CA SER A 20 -12.91 8.85 -12.58
C SER A 20 -13.81 7.74 -13.10
N ASP A 21 -14.59 8.03 -14.14
CA ASP A 21 -15.46 7.06 -14.82
C ASP A 21 -14.68 5.88 -15.42
N GLU A 22 -13.46 6.13 -15.90
CA GLU A 22 -12.60 5.08 -16.46
C GLU A 22 -12.18 4.10 -15.36
N VAL A 23 -11.76 4.62 -14.20
CA VAL A 23 -11.41 3.82 -13.03
C VAL A 23 -12.65 3.11 -12.47
N ALA A 24 -13.81 3.77 -12.49
CA ALA A 24 -15.07 3.16 -12.05
C ALA A 24 -15.43 1.91 -12.85
N ARG A 25 -15.18 1.89 -14.17
CA ARG A 25 -15.37 0.68 -14.99
C ARG A 25 -14.43 -0.45 -14.59
N VAL A 26 -13.16 -0.14 -14.35
CA VAL A 26 -12.17 -1.14 -13.89
C VAL A 26 -12.58 -1.72 -12.52
N VAL A 27 -12.96 -0.85 -11.58
CA VAL A 27 -13.38 -1.26 -10.23
C VAL A 27 -14.67 -2.07 -10.27
N SER A 28 -15.64 -1.71 -11.12
CA SER A 28 -16.86 -2.51 -11.32
C SER A 28 -16.54 -3.92 -11.82
N GLY A 29 -15.56 -4.05 -12.73
CA GLY A 29 -15.06 -5.35 -13.18
C GLY A 29 -14.44 -6.16 -12.04
N TRP A 30 -13.66 -5.52 -11.17
CA TRP A 30 -13.11 -6.17 -9.98
C TRP A 30 -14.16 -6.58 -8.95
N GLU A 31 -15.19 -5.75 -8.74
CA GLU A 31 -16.33 -6.07 -7.86
C GLU A 31 -17.10 -7.29 -8.37
N ALA A 32 -17.38 -7.35 -9.67
CA ALA A 32 -18.06 -8.49 -10.29
C ALA A 32 -17.28 -9.81 -10.12
N ARG A 33 -15.94 -9.73 -10.05
CA ARG A 33 -15.06 -10.89 -9.76
C ARG A 33 -14.87 -11.15 -8.25
N GLY A 34 -15.47 -10.36 -7.38
CA GLY A 34 -15.32 -10.47 -5.92
C GLY A 34 -13.96 -10.07 -5.38
N LEU A 35 -13.14 -9.35 -6.17
CA LEU A 35 -11.78 -8.95 -5.77
C LEU A 35 -11.75 -7.70 -4.91
N VAL A 36 -12.77 -6.87 -5.03
CA VAL A 36 -12.98 -5.67 -4.22
C VAL A 36 -14.44 -5.58 -3.80
N ALA A 37 -14.70 -4.86 -2.71
CA ALA A 37 -16.05 -4.57 -2.24
C ALA A 37 -16.09 -3.18 -1.58
N GLU A 38 -17.27 -2.57 -1.57
CA GLU A 38 -17.53 -1.37 -0.78
C GLU A 38 -17.38 -1.67 0.73
N TRP A 39 -16.53 -0.89 1.40
CA TRP A 39 -16.43 -0.87 2.85
C TRP A 39 -17.42 0.14 3.44
N LYS A 40 -18.58 -0.37 3.85
CA LYS A 40 -19.64 0.40 4.50
C LYS A 40 -19.29 0.65 5.97
N ALA A 41 -18.42 1.63 6.20
CA ALA A 41 -17.94 2.00 7.53
C ALA A 41 -18.32 3.45 7.89
N MET A 42 -18.53 3.69 9.19
CA MET A 42 -18.65 5.02 9.75
C MET A 42 -17.26 5.57 10.06
N PHE A 43 -17.05 6.85 9.73
CA PHE A 43 -15.82 7.57 10.06
C PHE A 43 -16.10 8.81 10.90
N ALA A 44 -15.09 9.27 11.62
CA ALA A 44 -15.14 10.51 12.40
C ALA A 44 -13.74 11.13 12.53
N CYS A 45 -13.66 12.24 13.27
CA CYS A 45 -12.42 12.86 13.70
C CYS A 45 -12.34 12.78 15.24
N PHE A 46 -11.21 12.31 15.78
CA PHE A 46 -10.95 12.29 17.21
C PHE A 46 -10.11 13.50 17.62
N ASP A 47 -10.67 14.37 18.45
CA ASP A 47 -9.99 15.52 19.02
C ASP A 47 -9.18 15.09 20.25
N ARG A 48 -7.84 15.07 20.12
CA ARG A 48 -6.95 14.61 21.20
C ARG A 48 -7.02 15.49 22.45
N GLU A 49 -7.21 16.80 22.28
CA GLU A 49 -7.23 17.74 23.42
C GLU A 49 -8.56 17.68 24.16
N ALA A 50 -9.68 17.62 23.41
CA ALA A 50 -11.00 17.51 24.02
C ALA A 50 -11.34 16.07 24.48
N GLY A 51 -10.62 15.07 23.99
CA GLY A 51 -10.84 13.64 24.27
C GLY A 51 -12.16 13.11 23.71
N LYS A 52 -12.62 13.63 22.56
CA LYS A 52 -13.96 13.34 22.01
C LYS A 52 -13.95 13.17 20.50
N PHE A 53 -14.89 12.37 20.01
CA PHE A 53 -15.18 12.26 18.58
C PHE A 53 -16.09 13.41 18.11
N ARG A 54 -15.82 13.89 16.90
CA ARG A 54 -16.52 14.97 16.18
C ARG A 54 -16.54 14.65 14.68
N ASP A 55 -17.25 15.46 13.90
CA ASP A 55 -17.22 15.43 12.43
C ASP A 55 -17.49 14.03 11.83
N PHE A 56 -18.58 13.38 12.26
CA PHE A 56 -18.97 12.07 11.76
C PHE A 56 -19.37 12.12 10.28
N ASP A 57 -18.87 11.16 9.48
CA ASP A 57 -19.19 11.03 8.06
C ASP A 57 -20.71 10.96 7.86
N LYS A 58 -21.23 11.79 6.95
CA LYS A 58 -22.61 11.66 6.48
C LYS A 58 -22.72 10.43 5.58
N GLU A 59 -23.77 9.65 5.78
CA GLU A 59 -24.08 8.48 4.97
C GLU A 59 -24.13 8.84 3.47
N GLY A 60 -23.52 8.03 2.61
CA GLY A 60 -23.59 8.17 1.15
C GLY A 60 -22.66 9.21 0.51
N THR A 61 -21.73 9.83 1.24
CA THR A 61 -20.88 10.91 0.71
C THR A 61 -19.84 10.44 -0.32
N THR A 62 -19.13 9.34 -0.08
CA THR A 62 -18.19 8.74 -1.05
C THR A 62 -17.96 7.27 -0.75
N LYS A 63 -18.11 6.41 -1.76
CA LYS A 63 -17.82 4.97 -1.64
C LYS A 63 -16.34 4.73 -1.39
N LYS A 64 -16.05 3.94 -0.36
CA LYS A 64 -14.69 3.51 -0.01
C LYS A 64 -14.58 2.02 -0.37
N TYR A 65 -13.61 1.66 -1.19
CA TYR A 65 -13.42 0.28 -1.66
C TYR A 65 -12.20 -0.35 -1.02
N VAL A 66 -12.28 -1.66 -0.78
CA VAL A 66 -11.18 -2.48 -0.28
C VAL A 66 -11.07 -3.77 -1.08
N GLY A 67 -9.86 -4.29 -1.26
CA GLY A 67 -9.66 -5.64 -1.82
C GLY A 67 -10.19 -6.72 -0.88
N VAL A 68 -10.67 -7.86 -1.39
CA VAL A 68 -11.27 -8.97 -0.63
C VAL A 68 -10.58 -10.28 -1.02
N PRO A 69 -10.09 -11.11 -0.06
CA PRO A 69 -10.21 -10.97 1.40
C PRO A 69 -9.20 -10.00 2.04
N GLY A 70 -8.24 -9.48 1.27
CA GLY A 70 -7.28 -8.47 1.72
C GLY A 70 -6.99 -7.43 0.63
N MET A 71 -6.40 -6.29 0.96
CA MET A 71 -6.13 -5.23 -0.02
C MET A 71 -5.24 -5.71 -1.17
N ASN A 72 -4.36 -6.68 -0.93
CA ASN A 72 -3.47 -7.25 -1.95
C ASN A 72 -4.18 -8.16 -2.98
N SER A 73 -5.47 -8.44 -2.83
CA SER A 73 -6.21 -9.34 -3.73
C SER A 73 -6.26 -8.82 -5.16
N ILE A 74 -6.29 -7.49 -5.32
CA ILE A 74 -6.21 -6.82 -6.64
C ILE A 74 -4.89 -7.19 -7.32
N CYS A 75 -3.76 -6.93 -6.66
CA CYS A 75 -2.44 -7.22 -7.21
C CYS A 75 -2.23 -8.72 -7.46
N LYS A 76 -2.69 -9.58 -6.55
CA LYS A 76 -2.63 -11.04 -6.74
C LYS A 76 -3.39 -11.48 -7.99
N SER A 77 -4.59 -10.95 -8.21
CA SER A 77 -5.34 -11.26 -9.43
C SER A 77 -4.61 -10.81 -10.69
N LEU A 78 -4.02 -9.61 -10.69
CA LEU A 78 -3.27 -9.10 -11.85
C LEU A 78 -2.06 -9.96 -12.18
N CYS A 79 -1.41 -10.57 -11.18
CA CYS A 79 -0.31 -11.50 -11.38
C CYS A 79 -0.73 -12.85 -12.01
N LEU A 80 -2.02 -13.15 -12.06
CA LEU A 80 -2.57 -14.41 -12.59
C LEU A 80 -3.25 -14.22 -13.96
N GLU A 81 -3.23 -13.02 -14.52
CA GLU A 81 -3.77 -12.76 -15.85
C GLU A 81 -2.95 -13.48 -16.93
N ASP A 82 -3.59 -13.88 -18.02
CA ASP A 82 -2.96 -14.67 -19.08
C ASP A 82 -1.77 -13.93 -19.70
N GLY A 83 -0.66 -14.66 -19.84
CA GLY A 83 0.60 -14.11 -20.36
C GLY A 83 1.48 -13.38 -19.33
N VAL A 84 1.01 -13.23 -18.08
CA VAL A 84 1.82 -12.64 -17.00
C VAL A 84 2.66 -13.71 -16.30
N VAL A 85 3.97 -13.50 -16.23
CA VAL A 85 4.89 -14.33 -15.44
C VAL A 85 5.37 -13.52 -14.23
N ALA A 86 4.71 -13.70 -13.09
CA ALA A 86 5.09 -13.05 -11.84
C ALA A 86 6.32 -13.74 -11.21
N ARG A 87 7.35 -12.95 -10.87
CA ARG A 87 8.53 -13.41 -10.13
C ARG A 87 8.66 -12.62 -8.82
N PHE A 88 8.63 -13.32 -7.69
CA PHE A 88 8.76 -12.74 -6.35
C PHE A 88 10.10 -13.09 -5.72
N GLY A 89 10.52 -12.31 -4.72
CA GLY A 89 11.83 -12.49 -4.08
C GLY A 89 13.01 -12.14 -5.00
N VAL A 90 12.75 -11.45 -6.11
CA VAL A 90 13.75 -11.00 -7.07
C VAL A 90 13.85 -9.49 -6.99
N THR A 91 15.01 -8.99 -6.58
CA THR A 91 15.34 -7.57 -6.67
C THR A 91 16.20 -7.37 -7.91
N VAL A 92 15.74 -6.56 -8.87
CA VAL A 92 16.60 -6.14 -9.99
C VAL A 92 17.70 -5.25 -9.45
N GLY A 93 18.95 -5.56 -9.76
CA GLY A 93 20.14 -4.84 -9.30
C GLY A 93 20.82 -4.02 -10.39
N LYS A 94 20.60 -4.36 -11.67
CA LYS A 94 21.17 -3.66 -12.82
C LYS A 94 20.27 -3.78 -14.04
N MET A 95 20.20 -2.70 -14.83
CA MET A 95 19.52 -2.64 -16.12
C MET A 95 20.48 -2.08 -17.17
N ASP A 96 20.83 -2.85 -18.19
CA ASP A 96 21.74 -2.43 -19.27
C ASP A 96 21.07 -2.53 -20.64
N TRP A 97 21.28 -1.53 -21.49
CA TRP A 97 20.86 -1.61 -22.90
C TRP A 97 21.93 -2.32 -23.74
N LEU A 98 21.58 -3.44 -24.37
CA LEU A 98 22.45 -4.19 -25.26
C LEU A 98 22.25 -3.75 -26.72
N GLN A 99 23.22 -3.03 -27.28
CA GLN A 99 23.13 -2.53 -28.66
C GLN A 99 22.97 -3.66 -29.70
N ASN A 100 23.71 -4.76 -29.54
CA ASN A 100 23.75 -5.86 -30.52
C ASN A 100 22.44 -6.67 -30.60
N GLY A 101 21.55 -6.53 -29.61
CA GLY A 101 20.24 -7.19 -29.57
C GLY A 101 19.06 -6.21 -29.56
N SER A 102 19.32 -4.90 -29.47
CA SER A 102 18.30 -3.87 -29.25
C SER A 102 17.33 -4.24 -28.12
N SER A 103 17.90 -4.71 -26.99
CA SER A 103 17.15 -5.22 -25.85
C SER A 103 17.76 -4.79 -24.53
N TRP A 104 16.95 -4.71 -23.49
CA TRP A 104 17.35 -4.53 -22.11
C TRP A 104 17.79 -5.86 -21.49
N SER A 105 18.97 -5.90 -20.88
CA SER A 105 19.44 -7.00 -20.04
C SER A 105 19.19 -6.65 -18.58
N LEU A 106 18.58 -7.56 -17.84
CA LEU A 106 18.32 -7.39 -16.41
C LEU A 106 19.15 -8.37 -15.58
N THR A 107 19.81 -7.86 -14.56
CA THR A 107 20.56 -8.66 -13.58
C THR A 107 20.00 -8.41 -12.19
N SER A 108 19.82 -9.46 -11.40
CA SER A 108 19.36 -9.33 -10.02
C SER A 108 20.43 -8.73 -9.11
N LEU A 109 20.01 -8.31 -7.92
CA LEU A 109 20.92 -7.80 -6.89
C LEU A 109 21.93 -8.88 -6.44
N ASP A 110 21.58 -10.16 -6.45
CA ASP A 110 22.52 -11.26 -6.18
C ASP A 110 23.37 -11.69 -7.40
N GLY A 111 23.25 -10.98 -8.54
CA GLY A 111 24.09 -11.17 -9.72
C GLY A 111 23.60 -12.23 -10.71
N LYS A 112 22.38 -12.75 -10.54
CA LYS A 112 21.77 -13.72 -11.48
C LYS A 112 21.22 -12.99 -12.70
N ASP A 113 21.37 -13.64 -13.85
CA ASP A 113 20.73 -13.19 -15.10
C ASP A 113 19.21 -13.40 -15.00
N LEU A 114 18.45 -12.33 -15.27
CA LEU A 114 17.00 -12.32 -15.28
C LEU A 114 16.42 -12.35 -16.71
N GLY A 115 17.29 -12.25 -17.73
CA GLY A 115 16.94 -12.32 -19.14
C GLY A 115 16.95 -10.96 -19.85
N ASN A 116 16.62 -11.04 -21.14
CA ASN A 116 16.57 -9.91 -22.05
C ASN A 116 15.12 -9.55 -22.42
N PHE A 117 14.83 -8.26 -22.54
CA PHE A 117 13.50 -7.73 -22.79
C PHE A 117 13.54 -6.60 -23.81
N ASP A 118 12.56 -6.54 -24.72
CA ASP A 118 12.44 -5.44 -25.68
C ASP A 118 12.12 -4.11 -24.98
N TYR A 119 11.32 -4.17 -23.91
CA TYR A 119 10.88 -3.01 -23.14
C TYR A 119 10.92 -3.28 -21.64
N VAL A 120 11.20 -2.22 -20.87
CA VAL A 120 11.15 -2.23 -19.40
C VAL A 120 10.26 -1.10 -18.92
N VAL A 121 9.31 -1.43 -18.05
CA VAL A 121 8.44 -0.46 -17.36
C VAL A 121 8.82 -0.45 -15.88
N ALA A 122 9.40 0.66 -15.42
CA ALA A 122 9.67 0.86 -14.00
C ALA A 122 8.50 1.58 -13.33
N THR A 123 7.88 0.93 -12.33
CA THR A 123 6.66 1.43 -11.67
C THR A 123 6.92 2.08 -10.31
N ASP A 124 8.18 2.13 -9.87
CA ASP A 124 8.57 2.72 -8.61
C ASP A 124 9.90 3.48 -8.74
N LYS A 125 10.01 4.61 -8.03
CA LYS A 125 11.17 5.49 -8.17
C LYS A 125 12.44 4.95 -7.52
N ASN A 126 12.36 3.90 -6.70
CA ASN A 126 13.55 3.29 -6.11
C ASN A 126 14.49 2.70 -7.16
N VAL A 127 13.99 2.45 -8.38
CA VAL A 127 14.82 2.00 -9.52
C VAL A 127 16.00 2.94 -9.81
N ALA A 128 15.90 4.20 -9.42
CA ALA A 128 16.92 5.22 -9.65
C ALA A 128 17.26 6.06 -8.39
N SER A 129 16.64 5.77 -7.25
CA SER A 129 16.81 6.58 -6.05
C SER A 129 18.07 6.22 -5.27
N HIS A 130 18.77 7.21 -4.71
CA HIS A 130 19.86 7.00 -3.74
C HIS A 130 19.44 6.20 -2.50
N LYS A 131 18.13 6.14 -2.17
CA LYS A 131 17.62 5.26 -1.10
C LYS A 131 17.93 3.79 -1.36
N PHE A 132 17.96 3.38 -2.62
CA PHE A 132 18.38 2.03 -3.00
C PHE A 132 19.79 1.74 -2.51
N SER A 133 20.71 2.70 -2.68
CA SER A 133 22.09 2.57 -2.22
C SER A 133 22.22 2.51 -0.71
N GLY A 134 21.44 3.32 0.02
CA GLY A 134 21.40 3.25 1.48
C GLY A 134 20.92 1.88 2.01
N LEU A 135 19.97 1.25 1.32
CA LEU A 135 19.39 -0.05 1.72
C LEU A 135 20.22 -1.25 1.28
N THR A 136 20.87 -1.19 0.12
CA THR A 136 21.51 -2.35 -0.52
C THR A 136 23.03 -2.28 -0.55
N GLY A 137 23.62 -1.10 -0.31
CA GLY A 137 25.05 -0.85 -0.51
C GLY A 137 25.48 -0.81 -1.98
N ARG A 138 24.54 -0.80 -2.94
CA ARG A 138 24.81 -0.81 -4.39
C ARG A 138 24.23 0.41 -5.10
N PRO A 139 24.76 0.82 -6.27
CA PRO A 139 24.10 1.84 -7.07
C PRO A 139 22.68 1.39 -7.47
N PRO A 140 21.76 2.33 -7.73
CA PRO A 140 20.41 2.00 -8.18
C PRO A 140 20.42 1.24 -9.52
N PRO A 141 19.41 0.40 -9.80
CA PRO A 141 19.38 -0.43 -11.02
C PRO A 141 19.43 0.34 -12.33
N LEU A 142 18.79 1.52 -12.38
CA LEU A 142 18.80 2.42 -13.52
C LEU A 142 19.73 3.60 -13.24
N ASP A 143 20.79 3.71 -14.04
CA ASP A 143 21.68 4.86 -14.00
C ASP A 143 21.04 6.06 -14.70
N LEU A 144 20.65 7.07 -13.92
CA LEU A 144 20.09 8.32 -14.48
C LEU A 144 21.15 9.28 -15.02
N SER A 145 22.45 9.00 -14.82
CA SER A 145 23.51 9.84 -15.40
C SER A 145 23.45 9.86 -16.93
N VAL A 146 22.95 8.78 -17.53
CA VAL A 146 22.72 8.68 -18.98
C VAL A 146 21.37 9.27 -19.43
N PHE A 147 20.53 9.71 -18.48
CA PHE A 147 19.21 10.32 -18.71
C PHE A 147 19.05 11.65 -17.94
N PRO A 148 19.78 12.71 -18.30
CA PRO A 148 19.87 13.94 -17.49
C PRO A 148 18.52 14.62 -17.22
N ASN A 149 17.62 14.64 -18.20
CA ASN A 149 16.27 15.20 -18.01
C ASN A 149 15.44 14.40 -16.99
N LEU A 150 15.62 13.08 -16.94
CA LEU A 150 14.91 12.19 -16.03
C LEU A 150 15.47 12.31 -14.60
N SER A 151 16.79 12.51 -14.47
CA SER A 151 17.46 12.75 -13.19
C SER A 151 16.84 13.90 -12.40
N THR A 152 16.67 15.07 -13.04
CA THR A 152 16.05 16.24 -12.39
C THR A 152 14.61 15.94 -11.96
N MET A 153 13.81 15.33 -12.83
CA MET A 153 12.42 14.98 -12.50
C MET A 153 12.32 14.04 -11.29
N PHE A 154 13.26 13.10 -11.12
CA PHE A 154 13.26 12.16 -10.00
C PHE A 154 13.57 12.82 -8.64
N GLN A 155 14.38 13.88 -8.63
CA GLN A 155 14.72 14.61 -7.39
C GLN A 155 13.51 15.34 -6.81
N ASP A 156 12.62 15.83 -7.67
CA ASP A 156 11.48 16.64 -7.27
C ASP A 156 10.25 15.83 -6.81
N ILE A 157 10.28 14.49 -6.88
CA ILE A 157 9.15 13.65 -6.46
C ILE A 157 9.17 13.47 -4.93
N PRO A 158 8.26 14.11 -4.18
CA PRO A 158 8.25 13.98 -2.72
C PRO A 158 7.85 12.57 -2.28
N VAL A 159 8.48 12.07 -1.22
CA VAL A 159 8.01 10.89 -0.47
C VAL A 159 7.76 11.31 0.96
N ARG A 160 6.54 11.05 1.43
CA ARG A 160 6.17 11.31 2.82
C ARG A 160 6.30 10.00 3.60
N PRO A 161 7.20 9.91 4.59
CA PRO A 161 7.32 8.71 5.41
C PRO A 161 6.07 8.54 6.28
N CYS A 162 5.77 7.31 6.67
CA CYS A 162 4.66 6.98 7.54
C CYS A 162 4.99 5.68 8.28
N PHE A 163 4.82 5.67 9.60
CA PHE A 163 4.79 4.42 10.37
C PHE A 163 3.37 3.87 10.37
N ALA A 164 3.25 2.55 10.32
CA ALA A 164 2.00 1.82 10.52
C ALA A 164 2.12 0.98 11.80
N LEU A 165 1.17 1.14 12.72
CA LEU A 165 1.06 0.37 13.95
C LEU A 165 -0.14 -0.58 13.82
N MET A 166 0.09 -1.87 14.04
CA MET A 166 -0.93 -2.93 13.95
C MET A 166 -1.25 -3.42 15.36
N LEU A 167 -2.52 -3.38 15.75
CA LEU A 167 -3.02 -3.76 17.07
C LEU A 167 -4.14 -4.78 16.93
N ALA A 168 -4.11 -5.85 17.73
CA ALA A 168 -5.20 -6.80 17.84
C ALA A 168 -5.76 -6.79 19.26
N PHE A 169 -7.08 -6.78 19.36
CA PHE A 169 -7.84 -6.83 20.60
C PHE A 169 -8.74 -8.05 20.58
N SER A 170 -8.79 -8.78 21.70
CA SER A 170 -9.66 -9.95 21.86
C SER A 170 -11.14 -9.59 21.89
N GLU A 171 -11.46 -8.33 22.19
CA GLU A 171 -12.82 -7.80 22.28
C GLU A 171 -12.93 -6.44 21.57
N PRO A 172 -14.13 -6.04 21.11
CA PRO A 172 -14.34 -4.73 20.51
C PRO A 172 -14.04 -3.56 21.45
N LEU A 173 -13.45 -2.49 20.90
CA LEU A 173 -13.19 -1.27 21.66
C LEU A 173 -14.48 -0.48 21.92
N ALA A 174 -15.09 -0.67 23.10
CA ALA A 174 -16.37 -0.05 23.46
C ALA A 174 -16.39 1.49 23.39
N MET A 175 -15.24 2.14 23.57
CA MET A 175 -15.13 3.61 23.54
C MET A 175 -14.96 4.19 22.13
N VAL A 176 -14.81 3.36 21.10
CA VAL A 176 -14.59 3.79 19.72
C VAL A 176 -15.85 3.50 18.89
N PRO A 177 -16.70 4.50 18.60
CA PRO A 177 -18.02 4.29 17.98
C PRO A 177 -17.97 4.14 16.45
N VAL A 178 -16.79 4.14 15.84
CA VAL A 178 -16.58 4.21 14.39
C VAL A 178 -15.58 3.17 13.92
N GLN A 179 -15.53 2.88 12.62
CA GLN A 179 -14.62 1.90 12.04
C GLN A 179 -13.36 2.54 11.42
N GLY A 180 -13.32 3.87 11.32
CA GLY A 180 -12.11 4.59 11.00
C GLY A 180 -12.19 6.03 11.50
N PHE A 181 -11.06 6.64 11.80
CA PHE A 181 -11.05 8.04 12.22
C PHE A 181 -9.69 8.70 12.00
N SER A 182 -9.73 10.00 11.76
CA SER A 182 -8.53 10.85 11.79
C SER A 182 -8.30 11.36 13.21
N PHE A 183 -7.06 11.77 13.49
CA PHE A 183 -6.72 12.45 14.74
C PHE A 183 -6.55 13.96 14.48
N TYR A 184 -7.17 14.78 15.32
CA TYR A 184 -6.97 16.23 15.40
C TYR A 184 -6.12 16.58 16.62
N ASN A 185 -5.30 17.63 16.50
CA ASN A 185 -4.33 18.06 17.52
C ASN A 185 -3.42 16.92 18.01
N SER A 186 -2.93 16.11 17.06
CA SER A 186 -2.06 14.98 17.31
C SER A 186 -0.74 15.14 16.56
N ASP A 187 0.37 15.14 17.29
CA ASP A 187 1.71 15.25 16.71
C ASP A 187 2.22 13.94 16.11
N SER A 188 1.67 12.80 16.55
CA SER A 188 2.21 11.47 16.24
C SER A 188 1.31 10.61 15.37
N LEU A 189 0.00 10.64 15.59
CA LEU A 189 -0.98 9.82 14.85
C LEU A 189 -1.80 10.68 13.90
N SER A 190 -2.08 10.15 12.71
CA SER A 190 -2.91 10.81 11.70
C SER A 190 -4.25 10.08 11.47
N TRP A 191 -4.24 8.74 11.45
CA TRP A 191 -5.41 7.93 11.17
C TRP A 191 -5.42 6.60 11.94
N ALA A 192 -6.62 6.07 12.16
CA ALA A 192 -6.87 4.72 12.65
C ALA A 192 -7.97 4.06 11.83
N PHE A 193 -7.83 2.77 11.53
CA PHE A 193 -8.81 1.97 10.78
C PHE A 193 -9.01 0.62 11.45
N CYS A 194 -10.26 0.22 11.67
CA CYS A 194 -10.66 -1.11 12.12
C CYS A 194 -10.60 -2.06 10.92
N ASP A 195 -9.44 -2.68 10.73
CA ASP A 195 -9.15 -3.56 9.59
C ASP A 195 -10.11 -4.76 9.56
N SER A 196 -10.43 -5.33 10.73
CA SER A 196 -11.40 -6.41 10.91
C SER A 196 -12.82 -6.07 10.46
N SER A 197 -13.18 -4.77 10.37
CA SER A 197 -14.53 -4.36 9.92
C SER A 197 -14.69 -4.36 8.39
N LYS A 198 -13.60 -4.57 7.65
CA LYS A 198 -13.63 -4.61 6.19
C LYS A 198 -14.29 -5.90 5.68
N PRO A 199 -14.98 -5.86 4.53
CA PRO A 199 -15.59 -7.04 3.93
C PRO A 199 -14.62 -8.22 3.77
N GLY A 200 -15.02 -9.43 4.17
CA GLY A 200 -14.21 -10.64 3.98
C GLY A 200 -12.99 -10.80 4.89
N ARG A 201 -12.86 -9.98 5.96
CA ARG A 201 -11.87 -10.21 7.02
C ARG A 201 -12.46 -11.14 8.06
N VAL A 202 -11.93 -12.36 8.12
CA VAL A 202 -12.33 -13.35 9.13
C VAL A 202 -11.60 -13.01 10.44
N CYS A 203 -12.36 -12.95 11.53
CA CYS A 203 -11.85 -12.66 12.87
C CYS A 203 -11.99 -13.91 13.74
N LEU A 204 -10.88 -14.37 14.30
CA LEU A 204 -10.83 -15.46 15.26
C LEU A 204 -10.04 -14.95 16.48
N PRO A 205 -10.54 -15.12 17.72
CA PRO A 205 -11.91 -15.53 18.06
C PRO A 205 -12.96 -14.56 17.49
N PRO A 206 -14.23 -14.99 17.35
CA PRO A 206 -15.32 -14.10 16.96
C PRO A 206 -15.35 -12.86 17.85
N ASN A 207 -15.58 -11.69 17.26
CA ASN A 207 -15.56 -10.36 17.90
C ASN A 207 -14.18 -9.77 18.22
N SER A 208 -13.06 -10.44 17.90
CA SER A 208 -11.75 -9.79 17.95
C SER A 208 -11.72 -8.59 16.99
N GLN A 209 -11.00 -7.53 17.34
CA GLN A 209 -10.76 -6.39 16.45
C GLN A 209 -9.28 -6.25 16.10
N SER A 210 -9.00 -6.05 14.82
CA SER A 210 -7.69 -5.62 14.33
C SER A 210 -7.75 -4.17 13.88
N TRP A 211 -6.79 -3.37 14.34
CA TRP A 211 -6.68 -1.96 14.05
C TRP A 211 -5.33 -1.64 13.41
N VAL A 212 -5.35 -0.80 12.38
CA VAL A 212 -4.15 -0.22 11.76
C VAL A 212 -4.17 1.28 12.01
N LEU A 213 -3.15 1.77 12.72
CA LEU A 213 -2.92 3.18 12.98
C LEU A 213 -1.79 3.67 12.09
N ARG A 214 -1.88 4.91 11.63
CA ARG A 214 -0.85 5.57 10.83
C ARG A 214 -0.33 6.80 11.54
N SER A 215 0.99 7.00 11.47
CA SER A 215 1.61 8.20 12.02
C SER A 215 1.33 9.43 11.15
N THR A 216 1.65 10.61 11.68
CA THR A 216 1.90 11.80 10.86
C THR A 216 3.22 11.63 10.08
N ALA A 217 3.41 12.41 9.02
CA ALA A 217 4.66 12.38 8.27
C ALA A 217 5.80 13.04 9.07
N GLU A 218 5.47 14.06 9.85
CA GLU A 218 6.38 14.81 10.72
C GLU A 218 6.96 13.92 11.82
N TYR A 219 6.14 13.05 12.41
CA TYR A 219 6.61 12.06 13.37
C TYR A 219 7.53 11.03 12.72
N ALA A 220 7.13 10.48 11.56
CA ALA A 220 7.90 9.46 10.86
C ALA A 220 9.22 9.99 10.26
N SER A 221 9.36 11.31 10.08
CA SER A 221 10.59 11.92 9.55
C SER A 221 11.70 12.06 10.60
N LYS A 222 11.40 11.82 11.89
CA LYS A 222 12.37 11.93 13.00
C LYS A 222 13.07 10.60 13.34
N GLY A 223 12.56 9.48 12.84
CA GLY A 223 13.13 8.14 13.06
C GLY A 223 14.05 7.74 11.93
#